data_AF-A0A0D2LPM6-F1
#
_entry.id   AF-A0A0D2LPM6-F1
#
_cell.length_a   1.000
_cell.length_b   1.000
_cell.length_c   1.000
_cell.angle_alpha   90.00
_cell.angle_beta   90.00
_cell.angle_gamma   90.00
#
_symmetry.space_group_name_H-M   'P 1'
#
loop_
_entity.id
_entity.type
_entity.pdbx_description
1 polymer ?
#
loop_
_entity_poly.entity_id
_entity_poly.type
_entity_poly.pdbx_seq_one_letter_code
_entity_poly.pdbx_strand_id
1 'polypeptide(L)'
;MYYDNLPVWGFVGKVEKIIPNSGEPQYRYYVFTHMSFDIKYNGDRVIEINVLTDPAHVADVSEGAELPTVAFTYSVKWVPTTIPYEDRLQRYERFPLNPVHLEIHWFSIINSCVTVLLLTGFLATILLRVLKADFVKFSRGEDGAPNHSSPSLEFEEEESGWKYVHGDVFRFPPGKAIFAAFVGTGTQVLTLSFFIFGLSLIGVFYPYNRGALFTAMIVLPYC
;
A
#
# COMPACT_ATOMS: atom_id res chain seq x y z
N MET A 1 0.28 24.96 -1.78
CA MET A 1 -0.58 25.61 -2.79
C MET A 1 -0.66 24.69 -3.99
N TYR A 2 -1.72 24.73 -4.80
CA TYR A 2 -1.81 23.96 -6.04
C TYR A 2 -2.05 24.90 -7.21
N TYR A 3 -1.36 24.68 -8.32
CA TYR A 3 -1.59 25.37 -9.58
C TYR A 3 -1.55 24.35 -10.71
N ASP A 4 -2.61 24.26 -11.51
CA ASP A 4 -2.73 23.28 -12.61
C ASP A 4 -2.39 21.83 -12.20
N ASN A 5 -2.91 21.41 -11.04
CA ASN A 5 -2.63 20.13 -10.39
C ASN A 5 -1.16 19.89 -9.99
N LEU A 6 -0.28 20.87 -10.17
CA LEU A 6 1.08 20.83 -9.66
C LEU A 6 1.09 21.28 -8.19
N PRO A 7 1.59 20.44 -7.27
CA PRO A 7 1.85 20.87 -5.91
C PRO A 7 2.98 21.90 -5.89
N VAL A 8 2.71 23.05 -5.29
CA VAL A 8 3.67 24.13 -5.08
C VAL A 8 3.96 24.25 -3.59
N TRP A 9 5.24 24.06 -3.24
CA TRP A 9 5.75 24.16 -1.88
C TRP A 9 7.03 24.98 -1.85
N GLY A 10 7.27 25.64 -0.72
CA GLY A 10 8.46 26.44 -0.44
C GLY A 10 8.54 26.71 1.05
N PHE A 11 9.74 27.04 1.54
CA PHE A 11 9.92 27.40 2.95
C PHE A 11 9.34 28.78 3.21
N VAL A 12 8.57 28.94 4.28
CA VAL A 12 8.00 30.25 4.67
C VAL A 12 8.89 30.99 5.66
N GLY A 13 9.78 30.27 6.34
CA GLY A 13 10.71 30.85 7.31
C GLY A 13 11.81 29.89 7.69
N LYS A 14 12.68 30.33 8.59
CA LYS A 14 13.75 29.54 9.20
C LYS A 14 13.75 29.72 10.71
N VAL A 15 14.17 28.69 11.42
CA VAL A 15 14.41 28.75 12.87
C VAL A 15 15.91 28.62 13.09
N GLU A 16 16.49 29.58 13.79
CA GLU A 16 17.90 29.54 14.17
C GLU A 16 18.01 29.25 15.67
N LYS A 17 18.82 28.25 16.01
CA LYS A 17 19.17 27.95 17.39
C LYS A 17 20.49 28.66 17.73
N ILE A 18 20.41 29.62 18.63
CA ILE A 18 21.57 30.36 19.14
C ILE A 18 21.92 29.77 20.50
N ILE A 19 23.16 29.30 20.66
CA ILE A 19 23.66 28.77 21.93
C ILE A 19 24.62 29.81 22.51
N PRO A 20 24.16 30.74 23.36
CA PRO A 20 25.04 31.66 24.06
C PRO A 20 25.96 30.92 25.04
N ASN A 21 27.10 31.53 25.36
CA ASN A 21 28.02 31.02 26.39
C ASN A 21 27.37 30.87 27.79
N SER A 22 26.17 31.45 27.99
CA SER A 22 25.37 31.35 29.22
C SER A 22 24.56 30.05 29.34
N GLY A 23 24.69 29.11 28.40
CA GLY A 23 24.21 27.72 28.55
C GLY A 23 22.77 27.44 28.13
N GLU A 24 21.89 28.44 28.06
CA GLU A 24 20.51 28.24 27.62
C GLU A 24 20.32 28.47 26.10
N PRO A 25 19.79 27.51 25.34
CA PRO A 25 19.54 27.67 23.91
C PRO A 25 18.38 28.64 23.65
N GLN A 26 18.66 29.71 22.89
CA GLN A 26 17.66 30.65 22.42
C GLN A 26 17.24 30.30 20.98
N TYR A 27 15.94 30.32 20.72
CA TYR A 27 15.38 30.10 19.38
C TYR A 27 14.97 31.45 18.79
N ARG A 28 15.45 31.76 17.57
CA ARG A 28 14.99 32.90 16.78
C ARG A 28 14.18 32.43 15.59
N TYR A 29 13.05 33.08 15.38
CA TYR A 29 12.09 32.76 14.33
C TYR A 29 12.14 33.84 13.26
N TYR A 30 12.48 33.46 12.04
CA TYR A 30 12.53 34.38 10.91
C TYR A 30 11.53 33.95 9.84
N VAL A 31 10.78 34.91 9.30
CA VAL A 31 9.85 34.72 8.18
C VAL A 31 10.46 35.35 6.94
N PHE A 32 10.43 34.65 5.81
CA PHE A 32 10.88 35.21 4.54
C PHE A 32 9.86 36.21 4.02
N THR A 33 10.33 37.38 3.61
CA THR A 33 9.47 38.48 3.14
C THR A 33 9.40 38.56 1.62
N HIS A 34 10.34 37.91 0.92
CA HIS A 34 10.37 37.81 -0.54
C HIS A 34 10.29 36.35 -1.03
N MET A 35 9.35 36.08 -1.94
CA MET A 35 9.21 34.79 -2.62
C MET A 35 9.47 34.95 -4.13
N SER A 36 10.42 34.20 -4.67
CA SER A 36 10.72 34.14 -6.11
C SER A 36 10.15 32.87 -6.71
N PHE A 37 9.25 33.01 -7.68
CA PHE A 37 8.64 31.90 -8.40
C PHE A 37 9.35 31.71 -9.74
N ASP A 38 10.08 30.61 -9.86
CA ASP A 38 10.71 30.17 -11.12
C ASP A 38 9.76 29.19 -11.81
N ILE A 39 9.04 29.69 -12.82
CA ILE A 39 8.05 28.92 -13.57
C ILE A 39 8.66 28.47 -14.90
N LYS A 40 8.75 27.15 -15.09
CA LYS A 40 9.14 26.57 -16.38
C LYS A 40 7.92 26.27 -17.23
N TYR A 41 7.97 26.74 -18.47
CA TYR A 41 6.88 26.56 -19.42
C TYR A 41 7.37 25.93 -20.73
N ASN A 42 6.50 25.16 -21.38
CA ASN A 42 6.73 24.61 -22.70
C ASN A 42 5.48 24.92 -23.56
N GLY A 43 5.64 25.80 -24.55
CA GLY A 43 4.51 26.37 -25.28
C GLY A 43 3.54 27.09 -24.34
N ASP A 44 2.26 26.74 -24.39
CA ASP A 44 1.21 27.34 -23.55
C ASP A 44 0.98 26.60 -22.22
N ARG A 45 1.88 25.69 -21.83
CA ARG A 45 1.69 24.85 -20.64
C ARG A 45 2.78 25.04 -19.60
N VAL A 46 2.35 25.07 -18.33
CA VAL A 46 3.26 25.08 -17.17
C VAL A 46 3.70 23.66 -16.85
N ILE A 47 5.02 23.50 -16.74
CA ILE A 47 5.67 22.21 -16.51
C ILE A 47 6.14 22.10 -15.06
N GLU A 48 6.77 23.15 -14.52
CA GLU A 48 7.39 23.13 -13.19
C GLU A 48 7.26 24.51 -12.54
N ILE A 49 6.97 24.54 -11.25
CA ILE A 49 6.97 25.76 -10.44
C ILE A 49 7.90 25.54 -9.26
N ASN A 50 9.01 26.28 -9.23
CA ASN A 50 9.93 26.29 -8.12
C ASN A 50 9.74 27.57 -7.30
N VAL A 51 9.58 27.40 -5.98
CA VAL A 51 9.53 28.53 -5.05
C VAL A 51 10.88 28.65 -4.38
N LEU A 52 11.53 29.77 -4.62
CA LEU A 52 12.80 30.14 -4.01
C LEU A 52 12.52 31.25 -2.99
N THR A 53 13.06 31.11 -1.79
CA THR A 53 13.03 32.18 -0.79
C THR A 53 14.44 32.74 -0.61
N ASP A 54 14.52 34.06 -0.50
CA ASP A 54 15.79 34.75 -0.33
C ASP A 54 16.13 34.88 1.16
N PRO A 55 17.25 34.30 1.64
CA PRO A 55 17.70 34.45 3.02
C PRO A 55 18.04 35.88 3.43
N ALA A 56 18.28 36.78 2.48
CA ALA A 56 18.58 38.19 2.75
C ALA A 56 17.33 39.00 3.13
N HIS A 57 16.14 38.56 2.71
CA HIS A 57 14.88 39.24 2.94
C HIS A 57 14.07 38.49 4.02
N VAL A 58 14.43 38.74 5.28
CA VAL A 58 13.81 38.10 6.46
C VAL A 58 13.31 39.11 7.46
N ALA A 59 12.17 38.79 8.09
CA ALA A 59 11.62 39.51 9.23
C ALA A 59 11.75 38.64 10.49
N ASP A 60 12.24 39.23 11.58
CA ASP A 60 12.31 38.57 12.89
C ASP A 60 10.93 38.61 13.56
N VAL A 61 10.43 37.44 13.95
CA VAL A 61 9.13 37.25 14.62
C VAL A 61 9.33 36.52 15.96
N SER A 62 10.53 36.66 16.55
CA SER A 62 10.86 36.06 17.84
C SER A 62 10.06 36.70 18.99
N GLU A 63 9.80 35.92 20.03
CA GLU A 63 9.03 36.36 21.21
C GLU A 63 9.77 37.50 21.93
N GLY A 64 9.19 38.71 21.89
CA GLY A 64 9.77 39.93 22.46
C GLY A 64 10.33 40.95 21.45
N ALA A 65 10.32 40.64 20.15
CA ALA A 65 10.60 41.62 19.10
C ALA A 65 9.37 42.52 18.84
N GLU A 66 9.59 43.81 18.55
CA GLU A 66 8.51 44.67 18.04
C GLU A 66 8.06 44.11 16.69
N LEU A 67 6.80 43.67 16.59
CA LEU A 67 6.24 43.10 15.37
C LEU A 67 6.32 44.15 14.24
N PRO A 68 7.24 43.98 13.27
CA PRO A 68 7.38 44.97 12.23
C PRO A 68 6.18 44.89 11.29
N THR A 69 5.78 46.03 10.72
CA THR A 69 4.86 46.02 9.57
C THR A 69 5.63 45.49 8.36
N VAL A 70 5.52 44.19 8.09
CA VAL A 70 6.27 43.52 7.03
C VAL A 70 5.51 43.61 5.71
N ALA A 71 6.14 44.21 4.69
CA ALA A 71 5.65 44.17 3.32
C ALA A 71 6.15 42.89 2.64
N PHE A 72 5.23 41.99 2.31
CA PHE A 72 5.55 40.79 1.54
C PHE A 72 5.65 41.15 0.06
N THR A 73 6.71 40.68 -0.58
CA THR A 73 6.96 40.89 -2.01
C THR A 73 7.14 39.55 -2.70
N TYR A 74 6.82 39.50 -3.99
CA TYR A 74 7.07 38.32 -4.80
C TYR A 74 7.64 38.72 -6.15
N SER A 75 8.46 37.84 -6.72
CA SER A 75 8.97 37.95 -8.07
C SER A 75 8.61 36.69 -8.85
N VAL A 76 8.43 36.83 -10.16
CA VAL A 76 8.10 35.71 -11.04
C VAL A 76 9.03 35.73 -12.23
N LYS A 77 9.67 34.59 -12.49
CA LYS A 77 10.57 34.39 -13.61
C LYS A 77 10.08 33.23 -14.47
N TRP A 78 9.87 33.52 -15.76
CA TRP A 78 9.42 32.53 -16.74
C TRP A 78 10.61 32.01 -17.52
N VAL A 79 10.80 30.69 -17.53
CA VAL A 79 11.93 30.03 -18.20
C VAL A 79 11.40 28.97 -19.18
N PRO A 80 11.79 29.01 -20.46
CA PRO A 80 11.36 27.98 -21.42
C PRO A 80 12.02 26.63 -21.11
N THR A 81 11.29 25.53 -21.32
CA THR A 81 11.79 24.16 -21.18
C THR A 81 11.35 23.27 -22.35
N THR A 82 12.15 22.24 -22.63
CA THR A 82 11.89 21.24 -23.67
C THR A 82 11.14 20.01 -23.14
N ILE A 83 10.87 19.95 -21.84
CA ILE A 83 10.18 18.82 -21.20
C ILE A 83 8.72 18.76 -21.69
N PRO A 84 8.24 17.63 -22.23
CA PRO A 84 6.86 17.49 -22.65
C PRO A 84 5.91 17.49 -21.46
N TYR A 85 4.67 17.92 -21.68
CA TYR A 85 3.65 18.03 -20.62
C TYR A 85 3.34 16.69 -19.94
N GLU A 86 3.43 15.58 -20.67
CA GLU A 86 3.15 14.23 -20.16
C GLU A 86 4.17 13.80 -19.09
N ASP A 87 5.43 14.19 -19.25
CA ASP A 87 6.52 13.83 -18.33
C ASP A 87 6.65 14.79 -17.14
N ARG A 88 5.80 15.82 -17.04
CA ARG A 88 5.93 16.87 -16.01
C ARG A 88 5.85 16.33 -14.58
N LEU A 89 5.08 15.25 -14.37
CA LEU A 89 4.91 14.65 -13.05
C LEU A 89 6.10 13.77 -12.64
N GLN A 90 6.95 13.34 -13.58
CA GLN A 90 8.07 12.44 -13.31
C GLN A 90 9.04 13.04 -12.28
N ARG A 91 9.22 14.36 -12.26
CA ARG A 91 10.05 15.04 -11.25
C ARG A 91 9.43 14.97 -9.85
N TYR A 92 8.12 15.12 -9.76
CA TYR A 92 7.37 15.03 -8.49
C TYR A 92 7.30 13.60 -7.97
N GLU A 93 7.25 12.60 -8.85
CA GLU A 93 7.37 11.18 -8.49
C GLU A 93 8.78 10.84 -7.98
N ARG A 94 9.80 11.47 -8.56
CA ARG A 94 11.20 11.24 -8.18
C ARG A 94 11.63 11.96 -6.92
N PHE A 95 10.82 12.87 -6.39
CA PHE A 95 10.96 13.39 -5.03
C PHE A 95 10.25 12.42 -4.08
N PRO A 96 10.95 11.46 -3.49
CA PRO A 96 10.36 10.61 -2.47
C PRO A 96 10.37 11.49 -1.23
N LEU A 97 9.32 12.28 -1.03
CA LEU A 97 9.15 13.19 0.10
C LEU A 97 8.95 12.46 1.44
N ASN A 98 9.65 11.34 1.64
CA ASN A 98 10.35 10.98 2.86
C ASN A 98 11.14 9.67 2.62
N PRO A 99 12.46 9.59 2.86
CA PRO A 99 13.18 8.30 2.93
C PRO A 99 12.54 7.33 3.96
N VAL A 100 11.75 7.86 4.89
CA VAL A 100 10.93 7.11 5.86
C VAL A 100 9.84 6.25 5.18
N HIS A 101 9.27 6.65 4.03
CA HIS A 101 8.20 5.87 3.39
C HIS A 101 8.70 4.59 2.71
N LEU A 102 9.90 4.62 2.13
CA LEU A 102 10.51 3.42 1.57
C LEU A 102 10.81 2.41 2.69
N GLU A 103 11.32 2.89 3.83
CA GLU A 103 11.57 2.08 5.02
C GLU A 103 10.32 1.37 5.56
N ILE A 104 9.21 2.09 5.63
CA ILE A 104 7.93 1.53 6.09
C ILE A 104 7.41 0.47 5.11
N HIS A 105 7.58 0.67 3.79
CA HIS A 105 7.06 -0.27 2.78
C HIS A 105 7.80 -1.61 2.79
N TRP A 106 9.14 -1.64 2.80
CA TRP A 106 9.86 -2.92 2.81
C TRP A 106 9.72 -3.65 4.16
N PHE A 107 9.58 -2.91 5.26
CA PHE A 107 9.29 -3.49 6.57
C PHE A 107 7.95 -4.23 6.60
N SER A 108 6.90 -3.65 6.00
CA SER A 108 5.58 -4.28 5.87
C SER A 108 5.62 -5.56 5.01
N ILE A 109 6.39 -5.55 3.92
CA ILE A 109 6.57 -6.72 3.04
C ILE A 109 7.24 -7.88 3.77
N ILE A 110 8.31 -7.60 4.53
CA ILE A 110 9.00 -8.63 5.33
C ILE A 110 8.05 -9.18 6.40
N ASN A 111 7.36 -8.32 7.13
CA ASN A 111 6.43 -8.73 8.19
C ASN A 111 5.32 -9.66 7.65
N SER A 112 4.76 -9.32 6.49
CA SER A 112 3.76 -10.18 5.83
C SER A 112 4.35 -11.50 5.36
N CYS A 113 5.56 -11.50 4.79
CA CYS A 113 6.24 -12.72 4.35
C CYS A 113 6.50 -13.67 5.52
N VAL A 114 7.02 -13.16 6.63
CA VAL A 114 7.27 -13.93 7.86
C VAL A 114 5.97 -14.54 8.38
N THR A 115 4.88 -13.76 8.43
CA THR A 115 3.58 -14.25 8.91
C THR A 115 3.03 -15.37 8.03
N VAL A 116 3.11 -15.24 6.70
CA VAL A 116 2.67 -16.28 5.76
C VAL A 116 3.48 -17.56 5.92
N LEU A 117 4.80 -17.47 6.06
CA LEU A 117 5.67 -18.64 6.26
C LEU A 117 5.38 -19.34 7.59
N LEU A 118 5.17 -18.58 8.67
CA LEU A 118 4.82 -19.14 9.98
C LEU A 118 3.45 -19.82 9.96
N LEU A 119 2.43 -19.20 9.37
CA LEU A 119 1.09 -19.79 9.25
C LEU A 119 1.11 -21.05 8.39
N THR A 120 1.83 -21.02 7.27
CA THR A 120 1.98 -22.18 6.38
C THR A 120 2.74 -23.31 7.07
N GLY A 121 3.80 -22.99 7.80
CA GLY A 121 4.56 -23.96 8.59
C GLY A 121 3.72 -24.60 9.70
N PHE A 122 2.96 -23.79 10.44
CA PHE A 122 2.05 -24.29 11.47
C PHE A 122 0.99 -25.21 10.88
N LEU A 123 0.34 -24.81 9.78
CA LEU A 123 -0.62 -25.64 9.07
C LEU A 123 0.02 -26.95 8.59
N ALA A 124 1.21 -26.89 8.00
CA ALA A 124 1.95 -28.06 7.53
C ALA A 124 2.27 -29.02 8.69
N THR A 125 2.65 -28.52 9.87
CA THR A 125 2.92 -29.40 11.04
C THR A 125 1.66 -30.10 11.53
N ILE A 126 0.50 -29.42 11.54
CA ILE A 126 -0.79 -30.04 11.89
C ILE A 126 -1.12 -31.13 10.87
N LEU A 127 -1.04 -30.81 9.58
CA LEU A 127 -1.32 -31.76 8.51
C LEU A 127 -0.39 -32.98 8.57
N LEU A 128 0.91 -32.77 8.77
CA LEU A 128 1.88 -33.87 8.93
C LEU A 128 1.61 -34.71 10.17
N ARG A 129 1.14 -34.10 11.26
CA ARG A 129 0.80 -34.82 12.49
C ARG A 129 -0.43 -35.70 12.29
N VAL A 130 -1.46 -35.18 11.63
CA VAL A 130 -2.67 -35.96 11.25
C VAL A 130 -2.27 -37.07 10.30
N LEU A 131 -1.54 -36.75 9.22
CA LEU A 131 -1.09 -37.74 8.25
C LEU A 131 -0.24 -38.85 8.86
N LYS A 132 0.65 -38.53 9.82
CA LYS A 132 1.43 -39.54 10.54
C LYS A 132 0.56 -40.39 11.46
N ALA A 133 -0.41 -39.79 12.15
CA ALA A 133 -1.35 -40.54 12.97
C ALA A 133 -2.18 -41.51 12.11
N ASP A 134 -2.64 -41.04 10.95
CA ASP A 134 -3.38 -41.84 9.97
C ASP A 134 -2.51 -42.96 9.41
N PHE A 135 -1.27 -42.68 8.98
CA PHE A 135 -0.35 -43.70 8.47
C PHE A 135 -0.04 -44.79 9.50
N VAL A 136 0.16 -44.43 10.78
CA VAL A 136 0.38 -45.38 11.88
C VAL A 136 -0.87 -46.23 12.14
N LYS A 137 -2.06 -45.67 11.98
CA LYS A 137 -3.31 -46.41 12.07
C LYS A 137 -3.39 -47.46 10.97
N PHE A 138 -3.12 -47.09 9.71
CA PHE A 138 -3.18 -48.01 8.57
C PHE A 138 -2.09 -49.10 8.60
N SER A 139 -0.84 -48.76 8.94
CA SER A 139 0.27 -49.75 8.98
C SER A 139 0.08 -50.84 10.04
N ARG A 140 -0.65 -50.56 11.14
CA ARG A 140 -0.94 -51.53 12.21
C ARG A 140 -2.06 -52.52 11.84
N GLY A 141 -2.80 -52.27 10.76
CA GLY A 141 -3.78 -53.20 10.21
C GLY A 141 -3.17 -54.25 9.27
N GLU A 142 -1.99 -53.99 8.69
CA GLU A 142 -1.33 -54.86 7.71
C GLU A 142 -0.34 -55.85 8.35
N ASP A 143 0.30 -55.47 9.47
CA ASP A 143 1.22 -56.35 10.23
C ASP A 143 0.46 -57.23 11.23
N GLY A 144 -0.07 -58.34 10.72
CA GLY A 144 -0.77 -59.36 11.50
C GLY A 144 0.05 -59.97 12.63
N ALA A 145 -0.39 -59.75 13.87
CA ALA A 145 -0.17 -60.66 14.99
C ALA A 145 -1.55 -61.04 15.58
N PRO A 146 -1.95 -62.32 15.57
CA PRO A 146 -3.30 -62.73 15.92
C PRO A 146 -3.44 -62.88 17.44
N ASN A 147 -3.45 -61.77 18.18
CA ASN A 147 -3.76 -61.79 19.61
C ASN A 147 -5.04 -61.00 19.89
N HIS A 148 -6.16 -61.69 19.67
CA HIS A 148 -7.37 -61.70 20.49
C HIS A 148 -7.73 -60.39 21.24
N SER A 149 -8.30 -59.41 20.54
CA SER A 149 -9.51 -58.66 20.94
C SER A 149 -9.75 -57.49 19.98
N SER A 150 -10.60 -57.74 18.98
CA SER A 150 -11.44 -56.75 18.27
C SER A 150 -10.79 -55.47 17.67
N PRO A 151 -9.92 -55.56 16.65
CA PRO A 151 -9.68 -54.42 15.72
C PRO A 151 -10.34 -54.56 14.34
N SER A 152 -10.86 -55.73 13.97
CA SER A 152 -11.34 -56.00 12.60
C SER A 152 -12.64 -55.29 12.23
N LEU A 153 -13.47 -54.91 13.22
CA LEU A 153 -14.75 -54.21 12.98
C LEU A 153 -14.55 -52.71 12.69
N GLU A 154 -13.50 -52.08 13.20
CA GLU A 154 -13.23 -50.65 12.97
C GLU A 154 -12.69 -50.36 11.56
N PHE A 155 -11.94 -51.31 10.97
CA PHE A 155 -11.43 -51.18 9.60
C PHE A 155 -12.52 -51.40 8.52
N GLU A 156 -13.45 -52.33 8.75
CA GLU A 156 -14.58 -52.55 7.82
C GLU A 156 -15.58 -51.37 7.84
N GLU A 157 -15.74 -50.67 8.97
CA GLU A 157 -16.54 -49.44 9.06
C GLU A 157 -15.88 -48.25 8.33
N GLU A 158 -14.55 -48.16 8.32
CA GLU A 158 -13.81 -47.04 7.71
C GLU A 158 -13.70 -47.17 6.17
N GLU A 159 -13.57 -48.38 5.62
CA GLU A 159 -13.73 -48.64 4.17
C GLU A 159 -15.17 -48.36 3.70
N SER A 160 -16.16 -48.51 4.58
CA SER A 160 -17.56 -48.15 4.33
C SER A 160 -17.79 -46.63 4.33
N GLY A 161 -16.98 -45.88 5.09
CA GLY A 161 -17.06 -44.43 5.24
C GLY A 161 -17.03 -43.66 3.92
N TRP A 162 -16.10 -43.96 3.01
CA TRP A 162 -16.03 -43.33 1.67
C TRP A 162 -17.31 -43.53 0.85
N LYS A 163 -17.98 -44.67 1.04
CA LYS A 163 -19.24 -45.03 0.38
C LYS A 163 -20.42 -44.21 0.95
N TYR A 164 -20.39 -43.89 2.24
CA TYR A 164 -21.32 -42.94 2.86
C TYR A 164 -21.01 -41.48 2.47
N VAL A 165 -19.73 -41.10 2.33
CA VAL A 165 -19.32 -39.77 1.85
C VAL A 165 -19.76 -39.51 0.41
N HIS A 166 -19.73 -40.52 -0.46
CA HIS A 166 -20.26 -40.39 -1.83
C HIS A 166 -21.76 -40.03 -1.84
N GLY A 167 -22.53 -40.46 -0.84
CA GLY A 167 -23.94 -40.06 -0.65
C GLY A 167 -24.12 -38.66 -0.04
N ASP A 168 -23.19 -38.24 0.82
CA ASP A 168 -23.23 -36.93 1.50
C ASP A 168 -22.63 -35.79 0.66
N VAL A 169 -21.75 -36.07 -0.31
CA VAL A 169 -21.19 -35.09 -1.26
C VAL A 169 -22.28 -34.44 -2.12
N PHE A 170 -23.37 -35.15 -2.39
CA PHE A 170 -24.53 -34.62 -3.14
C PHE A 170 -25.61 -34.03 -2.22
N ARG A 171 -25.40 -34.04 -0.91
CA ARG A 171 -26.37 -33.53 0.04
C ARG A 171 -26.19 -32.02 0.18
N PHE A 172 -27.20 -31.27 -0.25
CA PHE A 172 -27.13 -29.82 -0.21
C PHE A 172 -27.01 -29.31 1.24
N PRO A 173 -26.02 -28.46 1.55
CA PRO A 173 -25.85 -27.91 2.89
C PRO A 173 -27.02 -26.97 3.26
N PRO A 174 -27.36 -26.87 4.56
CA PRO A 174 -28.32 -25.87 5.03
C PRO A 174 -27.77 -24.47 4.72
N GLY A 175 -28.48 -23.68 3.92
CA GLY A 175 -28.03 -22.35 3.48
C GLY A 175 -27.41 -22.27 2.08
N LYS A 176 -27.79 -23.16 1.15
CA LYS A 176 -27.34 -23.17 -0.27
C LYS A 176 -27.30 -21.80 -0.95
N ALA A 177 -28.27 -20.94 -0.69
CA ALA A 177 -28.34 -19.61 -1.29
C ALA A 177 -27.23 -18.68 -0.79
N ILE A 178 -26.89 -18.75 0.49
CA ILE A 178 -25.84 -17.93 1.10
C ILE A 178 -24.47 -18.42 0.63
N PHE A 179 -24.27 -19.74 0.60
CA PHE A 179 -23.03 -20.33 0.09
C PHE A 179 -22.81 -19.99 -1.40
N ALA A 180 -23.84 -20.16 -2.24
CA ALA A 180 -23.77 -19.78 -3.64
C ALA A 180 -23.54 -18.28 -3.84
N ALA A 181 -24.13 -17.42 -3.00
CA ALA A 181 -23.90 -15.98 -3.04
C ALA A 181 -22.44 -15.62 -2.68
N PHE A 182 -21.86 -16.23 -1.65
CA PHE A 182 -20.46 -16.00 -1.30
C PHE A 182 -19.49 -16.50 -2.37
N VAL A 183 -19.73 -17.70 -2.91
CA VAL A 183 -18.90 -18.26 -3.99
C VAL A 183 -19.03 -17.39 -5.25
N GLY A 184 -20.24 -17.03 -5.66
CA GLY A 184 -20.47 -16.18 -6.83
C GLY A 184 -19.84 -14.79 -6.69
N THR A 185 -20.03 -14.14 -5.54
CA THR A 185 -19.42 -12.82 -5.25
C THR A 185 -17.89 -12.94 -5.21
N GLY A 186 -17.36 -13.99 -4.59
CA GLY A 186 -15.92 -14.23 -4.52
C GLY A 186 -15.30 -14.45 -5.90
N THR A 187 -15.94 -15.28 -6.74
CA THR A 187 -15.49 -15.51 -8.12
C THR A 187 -15.56 -14.22 -8.95
N GLN A 188 -16.62 -13.42 -8.82
CA GLN A 188 -16.75 -12.13 -9.51
C GLN A 188 -15.61 -11.16 -9.13
N VAL A 189 -15.34 -11.01 -7.83
CA VAL A 189 -14.25 -10.14 -7.34
C VAL A 189 -12.89 -10.65 -7.81
N LEU A 190 -12.66 -11.96 -7.78
CA LEU A 190 -11.41 -12.58 -8.20
C LEU A 190 -11.17 -12.38 -9.70
N THR A 191 -12.17 -12.65 -10.54
CA THR A 191 -12.09 -12.42 -12.00
C THR A 191 -11.85 -10.95 -12.32
N LEU A 192 -12.55 -10.02 -11.64
CA LEU A 192 -12.35 -8.58 -11.81
C LEU A 192 -10.93 -8.16 -11.42
N SER A 193 -10.39 -8.70 -10.32
CA SER A 193 -9.03 -8.42 -9.87
C SER A 193 -7.98 -8.84 -10.90
N PHE A 194 -8.09 -10.04 -11.46
CA PHE A 194 -7.17 -10.52 -12.51
C PHE A 194 -7.29 -9.70 -13.80
N PHE A 195 -8.51 -9.32 -14.18
CA PHE A 195 -8.74 -8.53 -15.39
C PHE A 195 -8.15 -7.12 -15.30
N ILE A 196 -8.38 -6.42 -14.18
CA ILE A 196 -7.79 -5.09 -13.93
C ILE A 196 -6.26 -5.18 -13.88
N PHE A 197 -5.71 -6.21 -13.23
CA PHE A 197 -4.27 -6.43 -13.19
C PHE A 197 -3.68 -6.63 -14.59
N GLY A 198 -4.34 -7.43 -15.44
CA GLY A 198 -3.95 -7.62 -16.84
C GLY A 198 -3.95 -6.31 -17.63
N LEU A 199 -5.00 -5.50 -17.50
CA LEU A 199 -5.08 -4.20 -18.18
C LEU A 199 -4.04 -3.19 -17.66
N SER A 200 -3.66 -3.28 -16.38
CA SER A 200 -2.57 -2.50 -15.80
C SER A 200 -1.22 -2.88 -16.39
N LEU A 201 -0.96 -4.18 -16.62
CA LEU A 201 0.30 -4.66 -17.22
C LEU A 201 0.44 -4.25 -18.69
N ILE A 202 -0.67 -4.17 -19.42
CA ILE A 202 -0.71 -3.72 -20.83
C ILE A 202 -0.57 -2.18 -20.93
N GLY A 203 -0.67 -1.46 -19.80
CA GLY A 203 -0.51 -0.01 -19.76
C GLY A 203 -1.79 0.77 -20.14
N VAL A 204 -2.94 0.10 -20.21
CA VAL A 204 -4.24 0.74 -20.50
C VAL A 204 -4.71 1.60 -19.32
N PHE A 205 -4.35 1.21 -18.09
CA PHE A 205 -4.62 1.98 -16.89
C PHE A 205 -3.32 2.42 -16.22
N TYR A 206 -3.09 3.73 -16.16
CA TYR A 206 -1.99 4.29 -15.39
C TYR A 206 -2.37 4.31 -13.90
N PRO A 207 -1.58 3.72 -12.99
CA PRO A 207 -1.93 3.58 -11.57
C PRO A 207 -2.14 4.93 -10.85
N TYR A 208 -1.65 6.02 -11.45
CA TYR A 208 -1.77 7.37 -10.89
C TYR A 208 -3.06 8.11 -11.29
N ASN A 209 -3.80 7.65 -12.31
CA ASN A 209 -5.09 8.24 -12.68
C ASN A 209 -6.21 7.60 -11.85
N ARG A 210 -6.26 7.95 -10.55
CA ARG A 210 -7.16 7.34 -9.55
C ARG A 210 -8.62 7.30 -10.00
N GLY A 211 -9.08 8.32 -10.73
CA GLY A 211 -10.46 8.40 -11.22
C GLY A 211 -10.84 7.24 -12.14
N ALA A 212 -10.00 6.95 -13.14
CA ALA A 212 -10.26 5.91 -14.14
C ALA A 212 -10.34 4.51 -13.51
N LEU A 213 -9.47 4.20 -12.56
CA LEU A 213 -9.46 2.94 -11.83
C LEU A 213 -10.72 2.73 -10.99
N PHE A 214 -11.17 3.75 -10.26
CA PHE A 214 -12.41 3.66 -9.48
C PHE A 214 -13.64 3.50 -10.38
N THR A 215 -13.72 4.22 -11.51
CA THR A 215 -14.80 4.02 -12.47
C THR A 215 -14.77 2.64 -13.11
N ALA A 216 -13.60 2.10 -13.45
CA ALA A 216 -13.50 0.75 -14.02
C ALA A 216 -13.95 -0.32 -13.00
N MET A 217 -13.55 -0.17 -11.73
CA MET A 217 -13.96 -1.07 -10.65
C MET A 217 -15.48 -1.04 -10.38
N ILE A 218 -16.14 0.11 -10.62
CA ILE A 218 -17.59 0.26 -10.43
C ILE A 218 -18.37 -0.15 -11.68
N VAL A 219 -17.85 0.02 -12.90
CA VAL A 219 -18.64 -0.21 -14.13
C VAL A 219 -18.47 -1.62 -14.67
N LEU A 220 -17.26 -2.19 -14.64
CA LEU A 220 -16.97 -3.55 -15.15
C LEU A 220 -17.77 -4.69 -14.49
N PRO A 221 -18.13 -4.65 -13.20
CA PRO A 221 -18.95 -5.71 -12.61
C PRO A 221 -20.44 -5.63 -12.98
N TYR A 222 -20.90 -4.52 -13.59
CA TYR A 222 -22.32 -4.29 -13.93
C TYR A 222 -22.59 -4.31 -15.45
N CYS A 223 -21.54 -4.48 -16.27
CA CYS A 223 -21.62 -4.73 -17.71
C CYS A 223 -21.29 -6.19 -18.00
#